data_AF-A0A9X9S455-F1
#
_entry.id   AF-A0A9X9S455-F1
#
_cell.length_a   1.000
_cell.length_b   1.000
_cell.length_c   1.000
_cell.angle_alpha   90.00
_cell.angle_beta   90.00
_cell.angle_gamma   90.00
#
_symmetry.space_group_name_H-M   'P 1'
#
loop_
_entity.id
_entity.type
_entity.pdbx_description
1 polymer ?
#
loop_
_entity_poly.entity_id
_entity_poly.type
_entity_poly.pdbx_seq_one_letter_code
_entity_poly.pdbx_strand_id
1 'polypeptide(L)'
;MKMKKGTWALSVLLAMLLVSMIIVPVSAAENTQVIGNNQDIVGLFEPINAEIESTMATIVTSDGFAKTDFNSKDFSEKLVTKYQKNLDQILDSLEKEIEQKLSVSEREDLKQIIVQEHMERVSWVEFKKKLGVKDEDFKPMLSSQGDTLTQSEKSQILSLPLSLVLVQVADDVYGGAGIDGAGIPYWVNGENDLFFVSFNDGYDGKTLYQCHFRDEDVPDHPINDAAYDEFRMLVYGTLVDIQGFFIYDPDPLGYRDIEFGNDYDNGCSYGTVLGQHGARTYEGVYTTGIPIYISNVWNHAMGLDDRNSNMAKKTYYYY
;
A
#
# COMPACT_ATOMS: atom_id res chain seq x y z
N MET A 1 34.23 -39.11 54.03
CA MET A 1 32.97 -38.49 54.48
C MET A 1 33.19 -36.99 54.50
N LYS A 2 32.65 -36.11 53.65
CA LYS A 2 31.49 -36.12 52.75
C LYS A 2 31.86 -35.44 51.42
N MET A 3 31.33 -35.96 50.32
CA MET A 3 31.15 -35.22 49.07
C MET A 3 30.13 -34.09 49.27
N LYS A 4 30.37 -32.93 48.65
CA LYS A 4 29.34 -32.10 47.97
C LYS A 4 30.08 -31.23 46.94
N LYS A 5 30.11 -31.71 45.69
CA LYS A 5 30.43 -30.89 44.52
C LYS A 5 29.20 -30.02 44.23
N GLY A 6 29.30 -28.74 44.57
CA GLY A 6 28.34 -27.72 44.15
C GLY A 6 28.71 -27.22 42.77
N THR A 7 27.85 -27.51 41.81
CA THR A 7 27.83 -27.00 40.44
C THR A 7 27.59 -25.50 40.42
N TRP A 8 28.66 -24.70 40.42
CA TRP A 8 28.60 -23.25 40.20
C TRP A 8 29.82 -22.82 39.35
N ALA A 9 29.83 -23.24 38.08
CA ALA A 9 30.75 -22.73 37.06
C ALA A 9 30.29 -23.20 35.67
N LEU A 10 29.05 -22.87 35.28
CA LEU A 10 28.58 -23.11 33.90
C LEU A 10 27.39 -22.21 33.54
N SER A 11 27.50 -20.88 33.71
CA SER A 11 26.41 -19.97 33.30
C SER A 11 26.82 -18.55 32.89
N VAL A 12 28.11 -18.26 32.65
CA VAL A 12 28.54 -16.89 32.27
C VAL A 12 29.38 -16.84 30.98
N LEU A 13 29.47 -17.95 30.23
CA LEU A 13 30.17 -18.01 28.94
C LEU A 13 29.33 -18.67 27.85
N LEU A 14 28.02 -18.40 27.86
CA LEU A 14 27.07 -18.83 26.82
C LEU A 14 26.07 -17.71 26.44
N ALA A 15 26.56 -16.46 26.42
CA ALA A 15 25.77 -15.28 26.01
C ALA A 15 26.50 -14.40 24.97
N MET A 16 27.56 -14.91 24.33
CA MET A 16 28.30 -14.19 23.28
C MET A 16 28.47 -15.00 21.97
N LEU A 17 27.56 -15.92 21.67
CA LEU A 17 27.64 -16.73 20.44
C LEU A 17 26.26 -17.05 19.82
N LEU A 18 25.37 -16.06 19.77
CA LEU A 18 24.17 -16.08 18.90
C LEU A 18 23.98 -14.70 18.24
N VAL A 19 25.06 -14.19 17.63
CA VAL A 19 24.95 -13.29 16.48
C VAL A 19 25.31 -14.10 15.25
N SER A 20 24.42 -15.04 14.93
CA SER A 20 24.23 -15.54 13.57
C SER A 20 22.84 -15.01 13.21
N MET A 21 22.71 -13.78 12.71
CA MET A 21 22.62 -13.57 11.27
C MET A 21 22.02 -14.80 10.58
N ILE A 22 20.74 -15.03 10.81
CA ILE A 22 19.89 -15.48 9.71
C ILE A 22 19.65 -14.23 8.88
N ILE A 23 20.68 -13.82 8.14
CA ILE A 23 20.44 -13.17 6.87
C ILE A 23 19.85 -14.32 6.05
N VAL A 24 18.52 -14.38 5.96
CA VAL A 24 17.92 -15.12 4.86
C VAL A 24 18.40 -14.36 3.64
N PRO A 25 19.27 -14.91 2.77
CA PRO A 25 19.40 -14.33 1.46
C PRO A 25 17.98 -14.38 0.89
N VAL A 26 17.40 -13.21 0.62
CA VAL A 26 16.29 -13.12 -0.32
C VAL A 26 16.91 -13.43 -1.67
N SER A 27 17.23 -14.72 -1.88
CA SER A 27 17.37 -15.25 -3.21
C SER A 27 15.99 -15.06 -3.81
N ALA A 28 15.93 -14.31 -4.90
CA ALA A 28 14.83 -14.37 -5.85
C ALA A 28 14.60 -15.84 -6.19
N ALA A 29 13.71 -16.49 -5.43
CA ALA A 29 13.13 -17.73 -5.83
C ALA A 29 12.09 -17.31 -6.86
N GLU A 30 12.49 -17.33 -8.13
CA GLU A 30 11.57 -17.49 -9.24
C GLU A 30 10.77 -18.77 -8.96
N ASN A 31 9.67 -18.62 -8.24
CA ASN A 31 8.54 -19.51 -8.37
C ASN A 31 7.94 -19.17 -9.72
N THR A 32 8.54 -19.68 -10.80
CA THR A 32 7.83 -19.86 -12.06
C THR A 32 6.73 -20.87 -11.81
N GLN A 33 5.61 -20.39 -11.27
CA GLN A 33 4.33 -21.01 -11.52
C GLN A 33 4.16 -21.08 -13.03
N VAL A 34 3.64 -22.20 -13.48
CA VAL A 34 3.40 -22.49 -14.89
C VAL A 34 2.43 -21.43 -15.40
N ILE A 35 2.96 -20.41 -16.09
CA ILE A 35 2.18 -19.37 -16.74
C ILE A 35 1.34 -20.11 -17.79
N GLY A 36 0.02 -20.16 -17.57
CA GLY A 36 -0.96 -20.53 -18.59
C GLY A 36 -0.77 -19.65 -19.82
N ASN A 37 -1.47 -19.90 -20.92
CA ASN A 37 -1.24 -19.19 -22.18
C ASN A 37 -1.75 -17.73 -22.13
N ASN A 38 -1.14 -16.90 -21.27
CA ASN A 38 -1.59 -15.60 -20.75
C ASN A 38 -1.16 -14.42 -21.62
N GLN A 39 -0.57 -14.70 -22.80
CA GLN A 39 -0.20 -13.66 -23.77
C GLN A 39 -1.41 -12.86 -24.26
N ASP A 40 -2.62 -13.42 -24.15
CA ASP A 40 -3.84 -12.78 -24.63
C ASP A 40 -4.27 -11.61 -23.73
N ILE A 41 -4.27 -11.74 -22.39
CA ILE A 41 -4.65 -10.63 -21.49
C ILE A 41 -3.61 -9.51 -21.55
N VAL A 42 -2.32 -9.84 -21.45
CA VAL A 42 -1.23 -8.85 -21.53
C VAL A 42 -1.27 -8.13 -22.87
N GLY A 43 -1.46 -8.86 -23.98
CA GLY A 43 -1.56 -8.27 -25.31
C GLY A 43 -2.81 -7.41 -25.52
N LEU A 44 -3.94 -7.76 -24.89
CA LEU A 44 -5.16 -6.96 -24.91
C LEU A 44 -5.02 -5.68 -24.09
N PHE A 45 -4.26 -5.72 -22.98
CA PHE A 45 -4.06 -4.59 -22.08
C PHE A 45 -2.98 -3.61 -22.57
N GLU A 46 -1.98 -4.09 -23.32
CA GLU A 46 -0.84 -3.28 -23.75
C GLU A 46 -1.19 -1.93 -24.43
N PRO A 47 -2.19 -1.83 -25.32
CA PRO A 47 -2.59 -0.54 -25.89
C PRO A 47 -3.10 0.47 -24.84
N ILE A 48 -3.74 -0.03 -23.78
CA ILE A 48 -4.23 0.77 -22.66
C ILE A 48 -3.03 1.24 -21.82
N ASN A 49 -2.12 0.31 -21.49
CA ASN A 49 -0.88 0.58 -20.79
C ASN A 49 -0.06 1.69 -21.49
N ALA A 50 0.23 1.52 -22.78
CA ALA A 50 1.06 2.46 -23.53
C ALA A 50 0.49 3.89 -23.57
N GLU A 51 -0.83 4.04 -23.64
CA GLU A 51 -1.48 5.35 -23.59
C GLU A 51 -1.41 5.98 -22.20
N ILE A 52 -1.60 5.19 -21.15
CA ILE A 52 -1.45 5.63 -19.76
C ILE A 52 0.00 6.06 -19.49
N GLU A 53 0.99 5.22 -19.81
CA GLU A 53 2.42 5.53 -19.66
C GLU A 53 2.82 6.82 -20.38
N SER A 54 2.45 6.95 -21.66
CA SER A 54 2.75 8.15 -22.44
C SER A 54 2.11 9.41 -21.84
N THR A 55 0.91 9.28 -21.29
CA THR A 55 0.15 10.40 -20.74
C THR A 55 0.72 10.80 -19.37
N MET A 56 0.93 9.85 -18.47
CA MET A 56 1.48 10.08 -17.13
C MET A 56 2.91 10.63 -17.18
N ALA A 57 3.76 10.17 -18.11
CA ALA A 57 5.11 10.73 -18.29
C ALA A 57 5.09 12.24 -18.58
N THR A 58 4.03 12.73 -19.23
CA THR A 58 3.85 14.15 -19.57
C THR A 58 3.26 14.94 -18.40
N ILE A 59 2.28 14.38 -17.69
CA ILE A 59 1.46 15.10 -16.70
C ILE A 59 2.08 15.10 -15.31
N VAL A 60 2.58 13.95 -14.84
CA VAL A 60 3.10 13.81 -13.48
C VAL A 60 4.22 14.82 -13.27
N THR A 61 4.32 15.42 -12.09
CA THR A 61 5.38 16.40 -11.80
C THR A 61 6.28 15.91 -10.66
N SER A 62 7.34 16.63 -10.32
CA SER A 62 8.13 16.36 -9.11
C SER A 62 7.35 16.64 -7.81
N ASP A 63 6.18 17.27 -7.92
CA ASP A 63 5.32 17.59 -6.78
C ASP A 63 4.16 16.60 -6.60
N GLY A 64 4.02 15.63 -7.51
CA GLY A 64 2.96 14.59 -7.51
C GLY A 64 2.02 14.66 -8.70
N PHE A 65 1.18 13.64 -8.87
CA PHE A 65 0.11 13.56 -9.87
C PHE A 65 -1.16 14.27 -9.38
N ALA A 66 -1.55 14.02 -8.13
CA ALA A 66 -2.79 14.58 -7.56
C ALA A 66 -2.71 16.10 -7.28
N LYS A 67 -1.53 16.72 -7.44
CA LYS A 67 -1.36 18.19 -7.42
C LYS A 67 -1.53 18.86 -8.78
N THR A 68 -1.82 18.10 -9.83
CA THR A 68 -2.04 18.65 -11.17
C THR A 68 -3.52 18.98 -11.39
N ASP A 69 -3.82 19.89 -12.34
CA ASP A 69 -5.19 20.15 -12.79
C ASP A 69 -5.73 19.05 -13.73
N PHE A 70 -5.04 17.90 -13.82
CA PHE A 70 -5.43 16.83 -14.71
C PHE A 70 -6.69 16.13 -14.20
N ASN A 71 -7.68 16.00 -15.07
CA ASN A 71 -8.92 15.30 -14.74
C ASN A 71 -8.75 13.79 -14.97
N SER A 72 -8.24 13.09 -13.95
CA SER A 72 -8.00 11.64 -13.97
C SER A 72 -9.27 10.86 -14.29
N LYS A 73 -10.40 11.26 -13.71
CA LYS A 73 -11.71 10.63 -13.93
C LYS A 73 -12.18 10.75 -15.38
N ASP A 74 -12.16 11.94 -15.97
CA ASP A 74 -12.57 12.12 -17.38
C ASP A 74 -11.64 11.35 -18.33
N PHE A 75 -10.34 11.26 -18.01
CA PHE A 75 -9.41 10.47 -18.79
C PHE A 75 -9.65 8.96 -18.67
N SER A 76 -9.87 8.43 -17.47
CA SER A 76 -10.16 7.02 -17.26
C SER A 76 -11.47 6.60 -17.95
N GLU A 77 -12.53 7.41 -17.85
CA GLU A 77 -13.79 7.18 -18.56
C GLU A 77 -13.61 7.14 -20.09
N LYS A 78 -12.75 8.01 -20.64
CA LYS A 78 -12.40 8.00 -22.07
C LYS A 78 -11.64 6.73 -22.47
N LEU A 79 -10.69 6.29 -21.65
CA LEU A 79 -9.94 5.05 -21.91
C LEU A 79 -10.84 3.83 -21.86
N VAL A 80 -11.72 3.72 -20.86
CA VAL A 80 -12.70 2.63 -20.76
C VAL A 80 -13.60 2.61 -21.99
N THR A 81 -14.10 3.77 -22.43
CA THR A 81 -14.93 3.87 -23.65
C THR A 81 -14.15 3.47 -24.91
N LYS A 82 -12.92 3.98 -25.06
CA LYS A 82 -12.07 3.75 -26.24
C LYS A 82 -11.65 2.29 -26.37
N TYR A 83 -11.33 1.65 -25.25
CA TYR A 83 -10.81 0.28 -25.17
C TYR A 83 -11.85 -0.73 -24.68
N GLN A 84 -13.15 -0.40 -24.74
CA GLN A 84 -14.23 -1.24 -24.25
C GLN A 84 -14.13 -2.69 -24.75
N LYS A 85 -13.85 -2.89 -26.05
CA LYS A 85 -13.70 -4.23 -26.62
C LYS A 85 -12.54 -5.02 -26.00
N ASN A 86 -11.39 -4.37 -25.80
CA ASN A 86 -10.22 -5.00 -25.19
C ASN A 86 -10.53 -5.41 -23.76
N LEU A 87 -11.12 -4.48 -23.00
CA LEU A 87 -11.51 -4.72 -21.62
C LEU A 87 -12.56 -5.84 -21.50
N ASP A 88 -13.57 -5.87 -22.38
CA ASP A 88 -14.55 -6.97 -22.41
C ASP A 88 -13.90 -8.34 -22.64
N GLN A 89 -12.90 -8.41 -23.52
CA GLN A 89 -12.16 -9.66 -23.79
C GLN A 89 -11.24 -10.06 -22.64
N ILE A 90 -10.66 -9.07 -21.93
CA ILE A 90 -9.93 -9.31 -20.68
C ILE A 90 -10.88 -9.92 -19.65
N LEU A 91 -12.04 -9.29 -19.40
CA LEU A 91 -13.01 -9.81 -18.43
C LEU A 91 -13.54 -11.20 -18.80
N ASP A 92 -13.80 -11.46 -20.09
CA ASP A 92 -14.22 -12.79 -20.56
C ASP A 92 -13.15 -13.87 -20.31
N SER A 93 -11.89 -13.49 -20.22
CA SER A 93 -10.77 -14.37 -19.92
C SER A 93 -10.62 -14.55 -18.41
N LEU A 94 -10.67 -13.46 -17.64
CA LEU A 94 -10.65 -13.49 -16.16
C LEU A 94 -11.79 -14.36 -15.60
N GLU A 95 -13.03 -14.18 -16.08
CA GLU A 95 -14.19 -15.00 -15.70
C GLU A 95 -13.99 -16.51 -15.92
N LYS A 96 -13.13 -16.91 -16.86
CA LYS A 96 -12.78 -18.32 -17.06
C LYS A 96 -11.73 -18.79 -16.06
N GLU A 97 -10.73 -17.98 -15.78
CA GLU A 97 -9.68 -18.28 -14.80
C GLU A 97 -10.27 -18.41 -13.38
N ILE A 98 -11.17 -17.49 -12.99
CA ILE A 98 -11.83 -17.53 -11.67
C ILE A 98 -13.04 -18.47 -11.60
N GLU A 99 -13.37 -19.15 -12.70
CA GLU A 99 -14.54 -20.04 -12.86
C GLU A 99 -15.89 -19.41 -12.45
N GLN A 100 -16.04 -18.10 -12.59
CA GLN A 100 -17.22 -17.33 -12.16
C GLN A 100 -17.62 -16.27 -13.18
N LYS A 101 -18.91 -15.96 -13.26
CA LYS A 101 -19.45 -14.96 -14.19
C LYS A 101 -19.79 -13.68 -13.43
N LEU A 102 -19.27 -12.56 -13.93
CA LEU A 102 -19.60 -11.24 -13.44
C LEU A 102 -20.95 -10.80 -14.03
N SER A 103 -21.75 -10.12 -13.23
CA SER A 103 -22.92 -9.38 -13.68
C SER A 103 -22.50 -8.20 -14.56
N VAL A 104 -23.48 -7.59 -15.25
CA VAL A 104 -23.22 -6.42 -16.08
C VAL A 104 -22.66 -5.25 -15.26
N SER A 105 -23.16 -5.02 -14.04
CA SER A 105 -22.64 -3.95 -13.18
C SER A 105 -21.21 -4.23 -12.77
N GLU A 106 -20.95 -5.43 -12.24
CA GLU A 106 -19.62 -5.85 -11.81
C GLU A 106 -18.58 -5.73 -12.93
N ARG A 107 -18.95 -6.05 -14.17
CA ARG A 107 -18.08 -5.86 -15.33
C ARG A 107 -17.77 -4.38 -15.61
N GLU A 108 -18.75 -3.49 -15.51
CA GLU A 108 -18.49 -2.06 -15.73
C GLU A 108 -17.64 -1.47 -14.60
N ASP A 109 -17.86 -1.90 -13.36
CA ASP A 109 -17.08 -1.48 -12.20
C ASP A 109 -15.62 -1.96 -12.33
N LEU A 110 -15.40 -3.24 -12.66
CA LEU A 110 -14.06 -3.81 -12.83
C LEU A 110 -13.26 -3.16 -13.98
N LYS A 111 -13.93 -2.73 -15.06
CA LYS A 111 -13.27 -1.94 -16.13
C LYS A 111 -12.71 -0.63 -15.61
N GLN A 112 -13.50 0.06 -14.78
CA GLN A 112 -13.09 1.33 -14.18
C GLN A 112 -11.93 1.13 -13.21
N ILE A 113 -12.00 0.09 -12.38
CA ILE A 113 -10.93 -0.29 -11.44
C ILE A 113 -9.63 -0.55 -12.20
N ILE A 114 -9.63 -1.46 -13.17
CA ILE A 114 -8.42 -1.81 -13.96
C ILE A 114 -7.74 -0.56 -14.55
N VAL A 115 -8.52 0.39 -15.09
CA VAL A 115 -7.96 1.59 -15.73
C VAL A 115 -7.47 2.59 -14.70
N GLN A 116 -8.26 2.90 -13.66
CA GLN A 116 -7.90 3.91 -12.66
C GLN A 116 -6.70 3.47 -11.83
N GLU A 117 -6.69 2.22 -11.40
CA GLU A 117 -5.58 1.71 -10.58
C GLU A 117 -4.28 1.58 -11.37
N HIS A 118 -4.37 1.19 -12.64
CA HIS A 118 -3.19 1.22 -13.49
C HIS A 118 -2.66 2.64 -13.72
N MET A 119 -3.56 3.63 -13.81
CA MET A 119 -3.13 5.04 -13.88
C MET A 119 -2.36 5.45 -12.63
N GLU A 120 -2.84 5.11 -11.44
CA GLU A 120 -2.15 5.45 -10.18
C GLU A 120 -0.81 4.72 -10.05
N ARG A 121 -0.77 3.43 -10.38
CA ARG A 121 0.48 2.66 -10.43
C ARG A 121 1.53 3.31 -11.33
N VAL A 122 1.15 3.69 -12.54
CA VAL A 122 2.05 4.37 -13.49
C VAL A 122 2.39 5.79 -13.02
N SER A 123 1.45 6.51 -12.39
CA SER A 123 1.68 7.84 -11.84
C SER A 123 2.78 7.82 -10.77
N TRP A 124 2.76 6.82 -9.90
CA TRP A 124 3.78 6.59 -8.87
C TRP A 124 5.16 6.27 -9.47
N VAL A 125 5.21 5.42 -10.50
CA VAL A 125 6.46 5.08 -11.20
C VAL A 125 7.08 6.32 -11.84
N GLU A 126 6.30 7.13 -12.56
CA GLU A 126 6.78 8.36 -13.17
C GLU A 126 7.15 9.43 -12.13
N PHE A 127 6.45 9.48 -11.01
CA PHE A 127 6.79 10.36 -9.89
C PHE A 127 8.17 10.02 -9.32
N LYS A 128 8.42 8.74 -8.98
CA LYS A 128 9.74 8.28 -8.49
C LYS A 128 10.85 8.61 -9.50
N LYS A 129 10.59 8.39 -10.79
CA LYS A 129 11.54 8.71 -11.85
C LYS A 129 11.86 10.21 -11.94
N LYS A 130 10.87 11.10 -11.77
CA LYS A 130 11.08 12.56 -11.77
C LYS A 130 11.82 13.05 -10.54
N LEU A 131 11.66 12.36 -9.41
CA LEU A 131 12.46 12.58 -8.20
C LEU A 131 13.87 11.97 -8.26
N GLY A 132 14.14 11.11 -9.24
CA GLY A 132 15.42 10.39 -9.36
C GLY A 132 15.59 9.28 -8.32
N VAL A 133 14.49 8.78 -7.75
CA VAL A 133 14.50 7.72 -6.72
C VAL A 133 14.63 6.37 -7.38
N LYS A 134 15.40 5.48 -6.75
CA LYS A 134 15.38 4.06 -7.06
C LYS A 134 14.95 3.25 -5.85
N ASP A 135 14.36 2.09 -6.10
CA ASP A 135 13.92 1.19 -5.04
C ASP A 135 15.10 0.68 -4.18
N GLU A 136 16.33 0.65 -4.74
CA GLU A 136 17.57 0.32 -4.00
C GLU A 136 17.98 1.37 -2.96
N ASP A 137 17.43 2.59 -3.04
CA ASP A 137 17.73 3.66 -2.08
C ASP A 137 16.92 3.54 -0.78
N PHE A 138 15.90 2.67 -0.76
CA PHE A 138 15.02 2.49 0.38
C PHE A 138 15.63 1.55 1.43
N LYS A 139 15.58 2.00 2.68
CA LYS A 139 16.01 1.26 3.87
C LYS A 139 14.80 0.63 4.55
N PRO A 140 14.84 -0.66 4.92
CA PRO A 140 13.74 -1.30 5.62
C PRO A 140 13.58 -0.74 7.04
N MET A 141 12.33 -0.60 7.50
CA MET A 141 12.01 -0.33 8.91
C MET A 141 11.68 -1.63 9.64
N LEU A 142 12.01 -1.69 10.93
CA LEU A 142 11.57 -2.77 11.80
C LEU A 142 10.14 -2.50 12.26
N SER A 143 9.31 -3.55 12.31
CA SER A 143 7.92 -3.45 12.74
C SER A 143 7.68 -4.10 14.09
N SER A 144 6.72 -3.56 14.84
CA SER A 144 6.20 -4.17 16.06
C SER A 144 4.69 -3.91 16.15
N GLN A 145 3.92 -4.97 16.44
CA GLN A 145 2.47 -4.86 16.53
C GLN A 145 2.05 -4.18 17.83
N GLY A 146 1.17 -3.18 17.75
CA GLY A 146 0.84 -2.31 18.87
C GLY A 146 0.22 -3.01 20.08
N ASP A 147 -0.51 -4.11 19.87
CA ASP A 147 -1.20 -4.86 20.92
C ASP A 147 -0.24 -5.74 21.74
N THR A 148 0.97 -5.98 21.25
CA THR A 148 1.99 -6.79 21.94
C THR A 148 2.99 -5.94 22.73
N LEU A 149 2.95 -4.62 22.58
CA LEU A 149 3.88 -3.68 23.20
C LEU A 149 3.34 -3.08 24.51
N THR A 150 4.19 -3.05 25.53
CA THR A 150 3.99 -2.25 26.74
C THR A 150 4.11 -0.76 26.43
N GLN A 151 3.59 0.10 27.33
CA GLN A 151 3.72 1.55 27.19
C GLN A 151 5.17 2.04 27.18
N SER A 152 6.06 1.34 27.91
CA SER A 152 7.49 1.66 27.92
C SER A 152 8.13 1.37 26.56
N GLU A 153 7.80 0.25 25.93
CA GLU A 153 8.34 -0.12 24.61
C GLU A 153 7.83 0.84 23.53
N LYS A 154 6.53 1.19 23.57
CA LYS A 154 5.96 2.23 22.69
C LYS A 154 6.72 3.54 22.82
N SER A 155 6.94 4.00 24.05
CA SER A 155 7.67 5.25 24.31
C SER A 155 9.13 5.20 23.83
N GLN A 156 9.78 4.04 23.92
CA GLN A 156 11.15 3.86 23.40
C GLN A 156 11.18 3.93 21.88
N ILE A 157 10.27 3.23 21.20
CA ILE A 157 10.14 3.29 19.73
C ILE A 157 9.91 4.72 19.27
N LEU A 158 8.93 5.41 19.88
CA LEU A 158 8.57 6.79 19.51
C LEU A 158 9.63 7.83 19.86
N SER A 159 10.67 7.46 20.60
CA SER A 159 11.84 8.33 20.83
C SER A 159 12.87 8.25 19.70
N LEU A 160 12.76 7.25 18.81
CA LEU A 160 13.68 7.07 17.70
C LEU A 160 13.36 8.05 16.56
N PRO A 161 14.39 8.64 15.94
CA PRO A 161 14.20 9.46 14.76
C PRO A 161 13.60 8.60 13.65
N LEU A 162 12.66 9.16 12.88
CA LEU A 162 11.97 8.49 11.76
C LEU A 162 10.98 7.38 12.13
N SER A 163 10.70 7.16 13.43
CA SER A 163 9.67 6.20 13.82
C SER A 163 8.26 6.66 13.42
N LEU A 164 7.39 5.68 13.13
CA LEU A 164 6.01 5.90 12.70
C LEU A 164 5.02 5.12 13.56
N VAL A 165 3.82 5.67 13.68
CA VAL A 165 2.61 4.96 14.12
C VAL A 165 1.68 4.90 12.92
N LEU A 166 1.47 3.71 12.38
CA LEU A 166 0.55 3.47 11.27
C LEU A 166 -0.67 2.71 11.79
N VAL A 167 -1.87 3.11 11.39
CA VAL A 167 -3.12 2.54 11.87
C VAL A 167 -3.98 2.11 10.69
N GLN A 168 -4.20 0.81 10.52
CA GLN A 168 -4.99 0.23 9.44
C GLN A 168 -6.37 -0.20 9.94
N VAL A 169 -7.36 -0.17 9.05
CA VAL A 169 -8.66 -0.80 9.28
C VAL A 169 -8.48 -2.32 9.40
N ALA A 170 -9.06 -2.93 10.43
CA ALA A 170 -8.86 -4.35 10.71
C ALA A 170 -9.49 -5.26 9.64
N ASP A 171 -10.54 -4.79 8.97
CA ASP A 171 -11.22 -5.55 7.92
C ASP A 171 -10.35 -5.72 6.67
N ASP A 172 -9.44 -4.80 6.34
CA ASP A 172 -8.40 -5.04 5.30
C ASP A 172 -7.53 -6.26 5.63
N VAL A 173 -7.27 -6.46 6.91
CA VAL A 173 -6.32 -7.47 7.36
C VAL A 173 -7.01 -8.84 7.47
N TYR A 174 -8.24 -8.85 7.99
CA TYR A 174 -8.93 -10.07 8.41
C TYR A 174 -10.17 -10.41 7.58
N GLY A 175 -10.58 -9.53 6.67
CA GLY A 175 -11.82 -9.64 5.92
C GLY A 175 -13.02 -9.17 6.73
N GLY A 176 -14.05 -8.74 6.02
CA GLY A 176 -15.25 -8.20 6.66
C GLY A 176 -16.27 -7.68 5.66
N ALA A 177 -17.52 -7.57 6.09
CA ALA A 177 -18.56 -6.92 5.34
C ALA A 177 -19.42 -6.09 6.29
N GLY A 178 -19.82 -4.90 5.86
CA GLY A 178 -20.53 -3.98 6.74
C GLY A 178 -20.93 -2.69 6.07
N ILE A 179 -21.14 -1.68 6.90
CA ILE A 179 -21.42 -0.30 6.50
C ILE A 179 -20.40 0.58 7.23
N ASP A 180 -19.68 1.41 6.49
CA ASP A 180 -18.67 2.30 7.04
C ASP A 180 -19.28 3.52 7.77
N GLY A 181 -18.42 4.40 8.28
CA GLY A 181 -18.84 5.60 9.02
C GLY A 181 -19.66 6.61 8.20
N ALA A 182 -19.59 6.54 6.86
CA ALA A 182 -20.34 7.39 5.95
C ALA A 182 -21.65 6.74 5.45
N GLY A 183 -21.95 5.51 5.87
CA GLY A 183 -23.13 4.79 5.43
C GLY A 183 -22.94 4.01 4.13
N ILE A 184 -21.70 3.83 3.66
CA ILE A 184 -21.37 3.12 2.42
C ILE A 184 -21.13 1.64 2.74
N PRO A 185 -21.80 0.70 2.05
CA PRO A 185 -21.54 -0.72 2.24
C PRO A 185 -20.14 -1.07 1.74
N TYR A 186 -19.52 -2.05 2.37
CA TYR A 186 -18.25 -2.62 1.93
C TYR A 186 -18.26 -4.14 2.13
N TRP A 187 -17.48 -4.85 1.31
CA TRP A 187 -17.13 -6.25 1.53
C TRP A 187 -15.71 -6.49 1.02
N VAL A 188 -14.83 -6.88 1.95
CA VAL A 188 -13.43 -7.23 1.68
C VAL A 188 -13.16 -8.67 2.12
N ASN A 189 -12.32 -9.37 1.37
CA ASN A 189 -11.83 -10.71 1.66
C ASN A 189 -10.75 -10.70 2.76
N GLY A 190 -10.04 -9.57 2.92
CA GLY A 190 -8.94 -9.43 3.85
C GLY A 190 -7.61 -9.80 3.21
N GLU A 191 -6.62 -10.18 4.03
CA GLU A 191 -5.26 -10.51 3.56
C GLU A 191 -4.46 -9.32 3.01
N ASN A 192 -5.05 -8.13 2.92
CA ASN A 192 -4.43 -6.88 2.53
C ASN A 192 -3.67 -6.18 3.68
N ASP A 193 -2.87 -6.95 4.43
CA ASP A 193 -2.11 -6.45 5.58
C ASP A 193 -0.95 -5.52 5.15
N LEU A 194 -0.78 -4.39 5.83
CA LEU A 194 0.49 -3.65 5.80
C LEU A 194 1.60 -4.55 6.37
N PHE A 195 2.47 -5.06 5.50
CA PHE A 195 3.48 -6.04 5.90
C PHE A 195 4.91 -5.50 5.90
N PHE A 196 5.17 -4.39 5.22
CA PHE A 196 6.51 -3.82 5.12
C PHE A 196 6.48 -2.31 4.95
N VAL A 197 7.40 -1.61 5.61
CA VAL A 197 7.61 -0.18 5.44
C VAL A 197 9.09 0.07 5.20
N SER A 198 9.39 0.96 4.28
CA SER A 198 10.74 1.41 3.99
C SER A 198 10.81 2.93 3.87
N PHE A 199 12.00 3.49 3.99
CA PHE A 199 12.21 4.93 3.88
C PHE A 199 13.48 5.28 3.11
N ASN A 200 13.48 6.45 2.50
CA ASN A 200 14.62 7.08 1.85
C ASN A 200 14.78 8.51 2.38
N ASP A 201 15.87 8.71 3.13
CA ASP A 201 16.28 9.96 3.78
C ASP A 201 17.31 10.76 2.94
N GLY A 202 17.47 10.41 1.65
CA GLY A 202 18.43 11.04 0.75
C GLY A 202 18.02 12.44 0.26
N TYR A 203 16.88 12.97 0.68
CA TYR A 203 16.40 14.30 0.26
C TYR A 203 16.73 15.35 1.32
N ASP A 204 17.27 16.47 0.87
CA ASP A 204 17.49 17.62 1.76
C ASP A 204 16.14 18.14 2.26
N GLY A 205 15.97 18.18 3.59
CA GLY A 205 14.77 18.71 4.23
C GLY A 205 13.58 17.75 4.32
N LYS A 206 13.65 16.50 3.82
CA LYS A 206 12.54 15.53 3.91
C LYS A 206 12.94 14.06 3.77
N THR A 207 12.08 13.18 4.24
CA THR A 207 12.20 11.72 4.08
C THR A 207 10.98 11.18 3.33
N LEU A 208 11.21 10.31 2.34
CA LEU A 208 10.15 9.59 1.63
C LEU A 208 9.93 8.23 2.29
N TYR A 209 8.70 7.92 2.65
CA TYR A 209 8.30 6.61 3.18
C TYR A 209 7.51 5.83 2.13
N GLN A 210 7.64 4.51 2.14
CA GLN A 210 6.85 3.58 1.35
C GLN A 210 6.21 2.55 2.25
N CYS A 211 4.89 2.42 2.15
CA CYS A 211 4.08 1.37 2.75
C CYS A 211 3.80 0.31 1.70
N HIS A 212 4.03 -0.96 2.05
CA HIS A 212 3.79 -2.10 1.17
C HIS A 212 2.67 -2.95 1.76
N PHE A 213 1.62 -3.08 0.98
CA PHE A 213 0.42 -3.83 1.31
C PHE A 213 0.43 -5.14 0.54
N ARG A 214 -0.09 -6.20 1.15
CA ARG A 214 -0.09 -7.53 0.53
C ARG A 214 -0.95 -7.58 -0.72
N ASP A 215 -1.98 -6.74 -0.76
CA ASP A 215 -2.96 -6.71 -1.83
C ASP A 215 -3.38 -5.27 -2.18
N GLU A 216 -4.42 -5.15 -3.00
CA GLU A 216 -5.15 -3.93 -3.38
C GLU A 216 -6.63 -4.33 -3.52
N ASP A 217 -7.24 -4.67 -2.37
CA ASP A 217 -8.59 -5.26 -2.31
C ASP A 217 -9.68 -4.28 -2.72
N VAL A 218 -10.49 -4.61 -3.71
CA VAL A 218 -11.64 -3.78 -4.07
C VAL A 218 -12.77 -4.04 -3.05
N PRO A 219 -13.28 -3.03 -2.31
CA PRO A 219 -14.29 -3.18 -1.26
C PRO A 219 -15.70 -3.27 -1.87
N ASP A 220 -15.83 -4.00 -2.96
CA ASP A 220 -17.05 -4.22 -3.71
C ASP A 220 -17.54 -5.66 -3.50
N HIS A 221 -17.73 -6.43 -4.57
CA HIS A 221 -18.15 -7.82 -4.48
C HIS A 221 -16.91 -8.72 -4.51
N PRO A 222 -16.81 -9.79 -3.69
CA PRO A 222 -15.63 -10.66 -3.64
C PRO A 222 -15.20 -11.28 -4.98
N ILE A 223 -16.11 -11.31 -5.96
CA ILE A 223 -15.82 -11.81 -7.31
C ILE A 223 -15.04 -10.77 -8.12
N ASN A 224 -15.33 -9.48 -7.94
CA ASN A 224 -14.59 -8.40 -8.61
C ASN A 224 -13.16 -8.33 -8.10
N ASP A 225 -13.01 -8.47 -6.79
CA ASP A 225 -11.72 -8.56 -6.11
C ASP A 225 -10.86 -9.71 -6.65
N ALA A 226 -11.38 -10.95 -6.63
CA ALA A 226 -10.68 -12.12 -7.18
C ALA A 226 -10.34 -11.96 -8.68
N ALA A 227 -11.21 -11.33 -9.47
CA ALA A 227 -10.93 -11.05 -10.88
C ALA A 227 -9.82 -10.01 -11.05
N TYR A 228 -9.77 -8.99 -10.18
CA TYR A 228 -8.74 -7.96 -10.18
C TYR A 228 -7.38 -8.53 -9.75
N ASP A 229 -7.35 -9.37 -8.71
CA ASP A 229 -6.13 -10.06 -8.27
C ASP A 229 -5.52 -10.90 -9.38
N GLU A 230 -6.35 -11.68 -10.06
CA GLU A 230 -5.92 -12.48 -11.21
C GLU A 230 -5.34 -11.56 -12.30
N PHE A 231 -6.03 -10.45 -12.62
CA PHE A 231 -5.49 -9.47 -13.56
C PHE A 231 -4.12 -8.93 -13.13
N ARG A 232 -3.94 -8.55 -11.86
CA ARG A 232 -2.67 -8.02 -11.32
C ARG A 232 -1.57 -9.06 -11.35
N MET A 233 -1.87 -10.32 -11.03
CA MET A 233 -0.90 -11.41 -11.15
C MET A 233 -0.49 -11.65 -12.61
N LEU A 234 -1.42 -11.57 -13.56
CA LEU A 234 -1.16 -11.78 -14.97
C LEU A 234 -0.38 -10.63 -15.62
N VAL A 235 -0.69 -9.38 -15.26
CA VAL A 235 -0.13 -8.18 -15.90
C VAL A 235 1.08 -7.64 -15.15
N TYR A 236 1.05 -7.64 -13.82
CA TYR A 236 2.10 -7.05 -12.98
C TYR A 236 3.00 -8.10 -12.31
N GLY A 237 2.55 -9.35 -12.22
CA GLY A 237 3.28 -10.43 -11.54
C GLY A 237 3.31 -10.30 -10.01
N THR A 238 2.44 -9.46 -9.44
CA THR A 238 2.39 -9.19 -8.00
C THR A 238 1.03 -8.62 -7.58
N LEU A 239 0.61 -8.96 -6.36
CA LEU A 239 -0.50 -8.32 -5.64
C LEU A 239 -0.03 -7.18 -4.72
N VAL A 240 1.28 -7.06 -4.50
CA VAL A 240 1.80 -6.01 -3.62
C VAL A 240 1.48 -4.63 -4.17
N ASP A 241 0.71 -3.86 -3.40
CA ASP A 241 0.51 -2.44 -3.61
C ASP A 241 1.51 -1.61 -2.79
N ILE A 242 1.88 -0.44 -3.32
CA ILE A 242 2.88 0.45 -2.73
C ILE A 242 2.37 1.88 -2.75
N GLN A 243 2.24 2.46 -1.57
CA GLN A 243 1.89 3.87 -1.37
C GLN A 243 3.04 4.61 -0.69
N GLY A 244 3.19 5.92 -0.91
CA GLY A 244 4.27 6.68 -0.30
C GLY A 244 4.00 8.16 -0.03
N PHE A 245 4.53 8.62 1.10
CA PHE A 245 4.34 9.98 1.60
C PHE A 245 5.66 10.58 2.08
N PHE A 246 5.71 11.91 2.15
CA PHE A 246 6.87 12.63 2.69
C PHE A 246 6.62 13.12 4.10
N ILE A 247 7.65 13.02 4.95
CA ILE A 247 7.72 13.78 6.20
C ILE A 247 8.92 14.71 6.12
N TYR A 248 8.70 15.99 6.39
CA TYR A 248 9.73 17.02 6.35
C TYR A 248 10.54 17.05 7.65
N ASP A 249 11.72 17.66 7.57
CA ASP A 249 12.58 17.89 8.73
C ASP A 249 11.86 18.73 9.79
N PRO A 250 12.16 18.49 11.09
CA PRO A 250 11.47 19.16 12.15
C PRO A 250 11.89 20.62 12.24
N ASP A 251 10.93 21.48 12.56
CA ASP A 251 11.16 22.84 12.98
C ASP A 251 11.84 22.90 14.37
N PRO A 252 12.25 24.08 14.87
CA PRO A 252 12.89 24.22 16.18
C PRO A 252 12.05 23.76 17.38
N LEU A 253 10.74 23.58 17.21
CA LEU A 253 9.80 23.10 18.22
C LEU A 253 9.53 21.60 18.10
N GLY A 254 10.10 20.93 17.08
CA GLY A 254 9.94 19.50 16.83
C GLY A 254 8.77 19.15 15.91
N TYR A 255 8.01 20.14 15.42
CA TYR A 255 6.90 19.94 14.48
C TYR A 255 7.42 19.76 13.06
N ARG A 256 6.69 18.99 12.26
CA ARG A 256 7.04 18.63 10.90
C ARG A 256 5.84 18.86 9.99
N ASP A 257 6.13 19.08 8.72
CA ASP A 257 5.14 18.93 7.66
C ASP A 257 5.06 17.45 7.28
N ILE A 258 3.86 16.97 6.96
CA ILE A 258 3.65 15.68 6.31
C ILE A 258 2.82 15.87 5.05
N GLU A 259 3.24 15.24 3.97
CA GLU A 259 2.67 15.39 2.64
C GLU A 259 2.29 14.03 2.07
N PHE A 260 1.00 13.90 1.79
CA PHE A 260 0.41 12.81 1.03
C PHE A 260 0.19 13.33 -0.40
N GLY A 261 1.14 13.07 -1.30
CA GLY A 261 1.22 13.72 -2.62
C GLY A 261 0.27 13.13 -3.65
N ASN A 262 0.03 11.83 -3.58
CA ASN A 262 -1.01 11.10 -4.33
C ASN A 262 -1.94 10.30 -3.42
N ASP A 263 -1.56 10.08 -2.16
CA ASP A 263 -2.22 9.07 -1.33
C ASP A 263 -3.06 9.74 -0.24
N TYR A 264 -3.46 11.00 -0.42
CA TYR A 264 -4.35 11.63 0.55
C TYR A 264 -5.77 11.11 0.36
N ASP A 265 -6.42 10.67 1.44
CA ASP A 265 -7.87 10.45 1.43
C ASP A 265 -8.58 11.77 1.13
N ASN A 266 -9.10 11.88 -0.09
CA ASN A 266 -9.70 13.11 -0.63
C ASN A 266 -11.08 13.45 -0.05
N GLY A 267 -11.51 12.80 1.03
CA GLY A 267 -12.79 13.03 1.68
C GLY A 267 -13.71 11.83 1.69
N CYS A 268 -13.27 10.74 1.10
CA CYS A 268 -13.98 9.48 0.99
C CYS A 268 -13.86 8.66 2.28
N SER A 269 -14.55 7.53 2.32
CA SER A 269 -14.53 6.59 3.44
C SER A 269 -14.28 5.19 2.93
N TYR A 270 -14.10 4.25 3.85
CA TYR A 270 -13.65 2.89 3.59
C TYR A 270 -14.35 2.20 2.40
N GLY A 271 -15.68 2.25 2.35
CA GLY A 271 -16.47 1.56 1.31
C GLY A 271 -16.56 2.28 -0.04
N THR A 272 -15.92 3.44 -0.21
CA THR A 272 -15.84 4.08 -1.53
C THR A 272 -15.03 3.15 -2.45
N VAL A 273 -15.32 3.05 -3.76
CA VAL A 273 -14.55 2.18 -4.69
C VAL A 273 -13.67 2.96 -5.68
N LEU A 274 -14.07 4.16 -6.13
CA LEU A 274 -13.35 4.90 -7.17
C LEU A 274 -13.01 6.34 -6.74
N GLY A 275 -11.92 6.88 -7.29
CA GLY A 275 -11.55 8.30 -7.23
C GLY A 275 -11.21 8.80 -5.83
N GLN A 276 -10.38 8.08 -5.10
CA GLN A 276 -10.15 8.29 -3.66
C GLN A 276 -8.85 8.99 -3.32
N HIS A 277 -7.92 8.99 -4.27
CA HIS A 277 -6.60 9.56 -4.17
C HIS A 277 -6.63 11.07 -4.39
N GLY A 278 -5.82 11.77 -3.63
CA GLY A 278 -5.75 13.22 -3.60
C GLY A 278 -4.38 13.68 -3.11
N ALA A 279 -4.22 15.00 -3.00
CA ALA A 279 -3.03 15.61 -2.45
C ALA A 279 -3.35 16.46 -1.21
N ARG A 280 -2.59 16.28 -0.13
CA ARG A 280 -2.64 17.18 1.03
C ARG A 280 -1.30 17.26 1.74
N THR A 281 -0.95 18.48 2.15
CA THR A 281 0.15 18.76 3.09
C THR A 281 -0.45 19.27 4.39
N TYR A 282 -0.08 18.64 5.49
CA TYR A 282 -0.40 19.07 6.84
C TYR A 282 0.82 19.83 7.39
N GLU A 283 0.74 21.16 7.42
CA GLU A 283 1.85 22.04 7.79
C GLU A 283 2.00 22.18 9.31
N GLY A 284 3.20 21.95 9.85
CA GLY A 284 3.59 22.27 11.22
C GLY A 284 2.79 21.56 12.32
N VAL A 285 2.13 20.43 12.01
CA VAL A 285 1.29 19.69 12.97
C VAL A 285 1.83 18.31 13.29
N TYR A 286 2.69 17.74 12.44
CA TYR A 286 3.14 16.37 12.62
C TYR A 286 4.29 16.29 13.61
N THR A 287 4.25 15.30 14.51
CA THR A 287 5.38 14.93 15.37
C THR A 287 5.42 13.41 15.46
N THR A 288 6.59 12.85 15.76
CA THR A 288 6.74 11.42 15.99
C THR A 288 5.74 10.94 17.04
N GLY A 289 4.97 9.90 16.70
CA GLY A 289 3.91 9.36 17.56
C GLY A 289 2.50 9.84 17.23
N ILE A 290 2.33 10.86 16.38
CA ILE A 290 1.01 11.14 15.79
C ILE A 290 0.68 10.01 14.82
N PRO A 291 -0.47 9.31 15.01
CA PRO A 291 -0.89 8.25 14.12
C PRO A 291 -1.12 8.76 12.70
N ILE A 292 -0.64 8.01 11.73
CA ILE A 292 -1.07 8.10 10.33
C ILE A 292 -2.09 6.99 10.13
N TYR A 293 -3.32 7.37 9.80
CA TYR A 293 -4.38 6.44 9.48
C TYR A 293 -4.21 6.05 8.02
N ILE A 294 -3.89 4.78 7.81
CA ILE A 294 -3.86 4.13 6.51
C ILE A 294 -5.22 3.46 6.30
N SER A 295 -5.61 3.35 5.04
CA SER A 295 -6.93 2.83 4.67
C SER A 295 -8.10 3.65 5.21
N ASN A 296 -8.01 4.99 5.09
CA ASN A 296 -9.21 5.81 5.22
C ASN A 296 -10.22 5.51 4.09
N VAL A 297 -9.73 4.94 3.00
CA VAL A 297 -10.42 4.30 1.88
C VAL A 297 -9.71 2.97 1.56
N TRP A 298 -10.32 2.05 0.81
CA TRP A 298 -9.71 0.73 0.55
C TRP A 298 -8.34 0.77 -0.13
N ASN A 299 -8.14 1.66 -1.09
CA ASN A 299 -6.91 1.75 -1.87
C ASN A 299 -5.83 2.53 -1.10
N HIS A 300 -5.76 2.28 0.21
CA HIS A 300 -4.70 2.71 1.10
C HIS A 300 -4.49 4.22 1.22
N ALA A 301 -5.42 5.06 0.75
CA ALA A 301 -5.29 6.50 0.95
C ALA A 301 -5.29 6.82 2.46
N MET A 302 -4.42 7.77 2.80
CA MET A 302 -3.92 8.05 4.13
C MET A 302 -4.33 9.44 4.61
N GLY A 303 -4.28 9.63 5.91
CA GLY A 303 -4.44 10.93 6.53
C GLY A 303 -4.04 10.94 8.00
N LEU A 304 -4.13 12.13 8.61
CA LEU A 304 -3.99 12.27 10.06
C LEU A 304 -5.34 12.19 10.80
N ASP A 305 -6.44 12.20 10.05
CA ASP A 305 -7.80 12.16 10.56
C ASP A 305 -8.37 10.74 10.45
N ASP A 306 -8.88 10.18 11.55
CA ASP A 306 -9.55 8.88 11.52
C ASP A 306 -10.98 9.00 10.97
N ARG A 307 -11.15 8.78 9.66
CA ARG A 307 -12.47 8.81 9.03
C ARG A 307 -13.32 7.59 9.32
N ASN A 308 -12.66 6.47 9.65
CA ASN A 308 -13.27 5.18 9.92
C ASN A 308 -13.26 4.88 11.43
N SER A 309 -13.52 5.90 12.25
CA SER A 309 -13.46 5.83 13.72
C SER A 309 -14.38 4.79 14.36
N ASN A 310 -15.41 4.36 13.62
CA ASN A 310 -16.37 3.33 14.01
C ASN A 310 -15.90 1.90 13.68
N MET A 311 -14.79 1.75 12.96
CA MET A 311 -14.24 0.46 12.53
C MET A 311 -13.11 0.02 13.46
N ALA A 312 -12.97 -1.29 13.65
CA ALA A 312 -11.85 -1.85 14.39
C ALA A 312 -10.53 -1.56 13.67
N LYS A 313 -9.45 -1.35 14.42
CA LYS A 313 -8.14 -0.95 13.88
C LYS A 313 -7.03 -1.89 14.34
N LYS A 314 -6.01 -2.03 13.49
CA LYS A 314 -4.72 -2.64 13.82
C LYS A 314 -3.64 -1.54 13.78
N THR A 315 -2.86 -1.44 14.86
CA THR A 315 -1.81 -0.42 14.99
C THR A 315 -0.43 -1.05 14.84
N TYR A 316 0.42 -0.40 14.07
CA TYR A 316 1.81 -0.79 13.83
C TYR A 316 2.75 0.32 14.29
N TYR A 317 3.84 -0.08 14.93
CA TYR A 317 4.94 0.80 15.28
C TYR A 317 6.14 0.43 14.40
N TYR A 318 6.67 1.41 13.67
CA TYR A 318 7.84 1.24 12.80
C TYR A 318 9.01 2.08 13.27
N TYR A 319 10.24 1.56 13.19
CA TYR A 319 11.48 2.24 13.60
C TYR A 319 12.76 1.68 12.96
#